data_AF-A0A1J0TYV2-F1
#
_entry.id   AF-A0A1J0TYV2-F1
#
_cell.length_a   1.000
_cell.length_b   1.000
_cell.length_c   1.000
_cell.angle_alpha   90.00
_cell.angle_beta   90.00
_cell.angle_gamma   90.00
#
_symmetry.space_group_name_H-M   'P 1'
#
loop_
_entity.id
_entity.type
_entity.pdbx_description
1 polymer ?
#
loop_
_entity_poly.entity_id
_entity_poly.type
_entity_poly.pdbx_seq_one_letter_code
_entity_poly.pdbx_strand_id
1 'polypeptide(L)'
;MSLYTVNYLGQDQWLAYEDTQAARIYAYVPNLGRFVLHRQLGQDFYWDNELDWTPVDAATGHALVEAGQLGKLDGRRHRDLLDELTAEPDHKTLAEVFGAQPVPERIPSPQEFAAAKVHALAAAAPGKWLTYKVYDRDKRKAASVAARDLRTGKIAAVRKSGLHIDSRVTSTVDGRFAVEIARTA
;
A
#
# COMPACT_ATOMS: atom_id res chain seq x y z
N MET A 1 -3.79 9.58 11.15
CA MET A 1 -2.58 10.00 10.43
C MET A 1 -1.41 9.48 11.22
N SER A 2 -0.57 8.66 10.61
CA SER A 2 0.47 7.93 11.33
C SER A 2 1.76 7.98 10.52
N LEU A 3 2.89 8.16 11.21
CA LEU A 3 4.21 8.15 10.59
C LEU A 3 4.92 6.86 10.93
N TYR A 4 5.69 6.34 9.97
CA TYR A 4 6.42 5.11 10.11
C TYR A 4 7.81 5.24 9.52
N THR A 5 8.79 4.61 10.16
CA THR A 5 9.98 4.17 9.44
C THR A 5 9.70 2.79 8.87
N VAL A 6 9.99 2.61 7.59
CA VAL A 6 9.80 1.35 6.88
C VAL A 6 11.16 0.80 6.53
N ASN A 7 11.44 -0.44 6.94
CA ASN A 7 12.71 -1.09 6.66
C ASN A 7 12.49 -2.39 5.88
N TYR A 8 13.39 -2.64 4.92
CA TYR A 8 13.56 -3.96 4.30
C TYR A 8 14.93 -4.51 4.66
N LEU A 9 14.97 -5.61 5.43
CA LEU A 9 16.20 -6.31 5.83
C LEU A 9 17.31 -5.38 6.37
N GLY A 10 16.91 -4.28 7.01
CA GLY A 10 17.81 -3.29 7.61
C GLY A 10 18.56 -2.36 6.66
N GLN A 11 18.23 -2.29 5.36
CA GLN A 11 19.04 -1.53 4.39
C GLN A 11 18.33 -0.42 3.60
N ASP A 12 17.00 -0.40 3.52
CA ASP A 12 16.27 0.70 2.88
C ASP A 12 15.26 1.30 3.86
N GLN A 13 15.60 2.46 4.43
CA GLN A 13 14.76 3.18 5.36
C GLN A 13 13.92 4.22 4.60
N TRP A 14 12.61 4.03 4.56
CA TRP A 14 11.66 5.07 4.16
C TRP A 14 11.06 5.73 5.38
N LEU A 15 10.79 7.04 5.29
CA LEU A 15 9.83 7.68 6.18
C LEU A 15 8.48 7.70 5.46
N ALA A 16 7.54 6.92 5.95
CA ALA A 16 6.21 6.78 5.39
C ALA A 16 5.17 7.52 6.23
N TYR A 17 4.18 8.07 5.55
CA TYR A 17 3.02 8.75 6.11
C TYR A 17 1.75 8.04 5.65
N GLU A 18 0.94 7.60 6.60
CA GLU A 18 -0.39 7.04 6.36
C GLU A 18 -1.46 8.14 6.40
N ASP A 19 -2.08 8.40 5.26
CA ASP A 19 -3.37 9.06 5.18
C ASP A 19 -4.47 8.02 5.48
N THR A 20 -4.87 7.99 6.74
CA THR A 20 -5.87 7.06 7.27
C THR A 20 -7.25 7.25 6.64
N GLN A 21 -7.59 8.44 6.15
CA GLN A 21 -8.90 8.70 5.54
C GLN A 21 -8.96 8.14 4.12
N ALA A 22 -7.87 8.29 3.37
CA ALA A 22 -7.77 7.80 2.00
C ALA A 22 -7.26 6.36 1.89
N ALA A 23 -6.79 5.77 3.00
CA ALA A 23 -6.05 4.50 3.03
C ALA A 23 -4.87 4.52 2.05
N ARG A 24 -4.05 5.57 2.13
CA ARG A 24 -2.89 5.80 1.25
C ARG A 24 -1.61 5.94 2.05
N ILE A 25 -0.54 5.39 1.50
CA ILE A 25 0.81 5.59 2.01
C ILE A 25 1.58 6.55 1.11
N TYR A 26 2.18 7.55 1.71
CA TYR A 26 3.13 8.45 1.07
C TYR A 26 4.52 8.19 1.63
N ALA A 27 5.56 8.25 0.80
CA ALA A 27 6.94 8.14 1.24
C ALA A 27 7.64 9.49 1.08
N TYR A 28 8.44 9.89 2.06
CA TYR A 28 9.33 11.03 1.89
C TYR A 28 10.42 10.68 0.88
N VAL A 29 10.54 11.49 -0.17
CA VAL A 29 11.56 11.32 -1.20
C VAL A 29 12.58 12.45 -1.06
N PRO A 30 13.80 12.18 -0.52
CA PRO A 30 14.81 13.22 -0.30
C PRO A 30 15.24 13.93 -1.58
N ASN A 31 15.18 13.26 -2.74
CA ASN A 31 15.45 13.86 -4.05
C ASN A 31 14.45 14.98 -4.41
N LEU A 32 13.21 14.91 -3.90
CA LEU A 32 12.11 15.82 -4.22
C LEU A 32 11.74 16.75 -3.06
N GLY A 33 12.21 16.47 -1.84
CA GLY A 33 11.94 17.27 -0.65
C GLY A 33 10.48 17.22 -0.18
N ARG A 34 9.72 16.21 -0.60
CA ARG A 34 8.28 16.08 -0.31
C ARG A 34 7.87 14.62 -0.11
N PHE A 35 6.71 14.42 0.48
CA PHE A 35 6.06 13.11 0.54
C PHE A 35 5.29 12.85 -0.76
N VAL A 36 5.45 11.68 -1.36
CA VAL A 36 4.81 11.29 -2.62
C VAL A 36 4.04 10.01 -2.41
N LEU A 37 2.85 9.88 -3.01
CA LEU A 37 2.05 8.65 -2.95
C LEU A 37 2.91 7.47 -3.44
N HIS A 38 3.12 6.48 -2.56
CA HIS A 38 3.99 5.35 -2.84
C HIS A 38 3.17 4.07 -2.91
N ARG A 39 2.68 3.74 -4.12
CA ARG A 39 1.76 2.61 -4.35
C ARG A 39 2.29 1.28 -3.85
N GLN A 40 3.58 1.01 -4.02
CA GLN A 40 4.19 -0.26 -3.58
C GLN A 40 4.23 -0.38 -2.04
N LEU A 41 4.49 0.71 -1.32
CA LEU A 41 4.46 0.72 0.14
C LEU A 41 3.01 0.65 0.65
N GLY A 42 2.06 1.26 -0.06
CA GLY A 42 0.63 1.09 0.25
C GLY A 42 0.14 -0.35 0.04
N GLN A 43 0.62 -1.00 -1.02
CA GLN A 43 0.36 -2.42 -1.28
C GLN A 43 0.90 -3.27 -0.14
N ASP A 44 2.14 -3.06 0.28
CA ASP A 44 2.70 -3.77 1.42
C ASP A 44 1.89 -3.53 2.71
N PHE A 45 1.69 -2.27 3.10
CA PHE A 45 1.01 -1.92 4.36
C PHE A 45 -0.43 -2.47 4.46
N TYR A 46 -1.19 -2.43 3.36
CA TYR A 46 -2.60 -2.84 3.36
C TYR A 46 -2.85 -4.27 2.84
N TRP A 47 -1.85 -4.99 2.34
CA TRP A 47 -2.02 -6.36 1.86
C TRP A 47 -0.95 -7.33 2.33
N ASP A 48 0.30 -7.04 1.96
CA ASP A 48 1.33 -8.07 1.95
C ASP A 48 2.00 -8.19 3.32
N ASN A 49 2.15 -7.04 4.01
CA ASN A 49 2.73 -6.90 5.35
C ASN A 49 4.08 -7.64 5.48
N GLU A 50 4.93 -7.47 4.46
CA GLU A 50 6.24 -8.08 4.35
C GLU A 50 7.36 -7.18 4.88
N LEU A 51 7.16 -5.85 4.90
CA LEU A 51 8.13 -4.90 5.44
C LEU A 51 7.96 -4.68 6.95
N ASP A 52 9.03 -4.21 7.58
CA ASP A 52 8.99 -3.81 9.00
C ASP A 52 8.55 -2.35 9.11
N TRP A 53 7.36 -2.13 9.67
CA TRP A 53 6.78 -0.79 9.88
C TRP A 53 6.88 -0.39 11.34
N THR A 54 7.78 0.53 11.66
CA THR A 54 7.95 1.04 13.03
C THR A 54 7.33 2.43 13.16
N PRO A 55 6.30 2.63 13.99
CA PRO A 55 5.68 3.93 14.17
C PRO A 55 6.68 4.93 14.76
N VAL A 56 6.63 6.17 14.27
CA VAL A 56 7.43 7.29 14.79
C VAL A 56 6.53 8.52 14.98
N ASP A 57 6.89 9.38 15.93
CA ASP A 57 6.19 10.65 16.09
C ASP A 57 6.67 11.70 15.07
N ALA A 58 5.94 12.81 14.97
CA ALA A 58 6.26 13.89 14.04
C ALA A 58 7.63 14.53 14.34
N ALA A 59 8.03 14.61 15.61
CA ALA A 59 9.32 15.17 16.00
C ALA A 59 10.49 14.30 15.51
N THR A 60 10.39 12.99 15.71
CA THR A 60 11.37 12.00 15.23
C THR A 60 11.40 11.98 13.70
N GLY A 61 10.23 11.96 13.04
CA GLY A 61 10.14 12.04 11.59
C GLY A 61 10.78 13.31 11.02
N HIS A 62 10.54 14.45 11.65
CA HIS A 62 11.16 15.73 11.26
C HIS A 62 12.68 15.69 11.43
N ALA A 63 13.16 15.16 12.57
CA ALA A 63 14.59 15.02 12.82
C ALA A 63 15.29 14.11 11.80
N LEU A 64 14.66 13.00 11.38
CA LEU A 64 15.20 12.11 10.33
C LEU A 64 15.38 12.86 8.99
N VAL A 65 14.43 13.73 8.64
CA VAL A 65 14.48 14.54 7.42
C VAL A 65 15.56 15.61 7.51
N GLU A 66 15.61 16.38 8.60
CA GLU A 66 16.60 17.44 8.80
C GLU A 66 18.03 16.91 8.88
N ALA A 67 18.22 15.77 9.55
CA ALA A 67 19.51 15.10 9.65
C ALA A 67 19.96 14.45 8.34
N GLY A 68 19.11 14.40 7.31
CA GLY A 68 19.42 13.77 6.03
C GLY A 68 19.71 12.27 6.15
N GLN A 69 19.14 11.61 7.17
CA GLN A 69 19.38 10.19 7.45
C GLN A 69 18.72 9.28 6.42
N LEU A 70 17.69 9.79 5.73
CA LEU A 70 17.07 9.11 4.60
C LEU A 70 17.93 9.32 3.35
N GLY A 71 18.51 8.23 2.84
CA GLY A 71 19.34 8.26 1.65
C GLY A 71 18.57 8.71 0.41
N LYS A 72 19.23 9.50 -0.45
CA LYS A 72 18.68 9.79 -1.79
C LYS A 72 18.66 8.52 -2.62
N LEU A 73 17.61 8.37 -3.43
CA LEU A 73 17.58 7.34 -4.46
C LEU A 73 18.69 7.62 -5.49
N ASP A 74 19.54 6.64 -5.73
CA ASP A 74 20.53 6.69 -6.80
C ASP A 74 19.80 6.63 -8.15
N GLY A 75 19.70 7.78 -8.83
CA GLY A 75 19.04 7.90 -10.14
C GLY A 75 19.71 7.11 -11.28
N ARG A 76 20.87 6.47 -11.05
CA ARG A 76 21.43 5.49 -11.98
C ARG A 76 20.86 4.09 -11.77
N ARG A 77 20.65 3.69 -10.51
CA ARG A 77 20.14 2.36 -10.13
C ARG A 77 18.61 2.31 -10.08
N HIS A 78 17.97 3.41 -9.68
CA HIS A 78 16.53 3.50 -9.43
C HIS A 78 15.87 4.59 -10.29
N ARG A 79 16.35 4.78 -11.53
CA ARG A 79 15.83 5.80 -12.44
C ARG A 79 14.32 5.68 -12.63
N ASP A 80 13.84 4.49 -12.97
CA ASP A 80 12.43 4.27 -13.28
C ASP A 80 11.53 4.61 -12.08
N LEU A 81 11.95 4.22 -10.87
CA LEU A 81 11.23 4.57 -9.64
C LEU A 81 11.27 6.08 -9.38
N LEU A 82 12.42 6.72 -9.56
CA LEU A 82 12.54 8.17 -9.37
C LEU A 82 11.70 8.94 -10.40
N ASP A 83 11.64 8.48 -11.64
CA ASP A 83 10.80 9.06 -12.70
C ASP A 83 9.31 8.88 -12.38
N GLU A 84 8.90 7.69 -11.89
CA GLU A 84 7.54 7.43 -11.40
C GLU A 84 7.17 8.39 -10.26
N LEU A 85 8.02 8.50 -9.23
CA LEU A 85 7.78 9.37 -8.07
C LEU A 85 7.82 10.86 -8.44
N THR A 86 8.58 11.23 -9.47
CA THR A 86 8.61 12.61 -9.97
C THR A 86 7.33 12.96 -10.72
N ALA A 87 6.81 12.01 -11.51
CA ALA A 87 5.59 12.18 -12.28
C ALA A 87 4.30 12.06 -11.45
N GLU A 88 4.36 11.51 -10.23
CA GLU A 88 3.20 11.33 -9.37
C GLU A 88 2.61 12.69 -8.91
N PRO A 89 1.35 13.01 -9.31
CA PRO A 89 0.71 14.26 -8.92
C PRO A 89 0.30 14.29 -7.45
N ASP A 90 0.03 13.14 -6.83
CA ASP A 90 -0.43 13.07 -5.44
C ASP A 90 0.74 13.12 -4.46
N HIS A 91 0.88 14.26 -3.79
CA HIS A 91 1.97 14.54 -2.87
C HIS A 91 1.51 15.36 -1.67
N LYS A 92 2.32 15.31 -0.60
CA LYS A 92 2.14 16.09 0.63
C LYS A 92 3.42 16.84 0.95
N THR A 93 3.26 18.06 1.45
CA THR A 93 4.32 18.88 2.01
C THR A 93 4.72 18.39 3.40
N LEU A 94 5.91 18.77 3.85
CA LEU A 94 6.37 18.48 5.21
C LEU A 94 5.43 19.08 6.26
N ALA A 95 4.90 20.28 6.02
CA ALA A 95 3.98 20.95 6.93
C ALA A 95 2.64 20.20 7.07
N GLU A 96 2.10 19.65 5.97
CA GLU A 96 0.88 18.84 6.01
C GLU A 96 1.08 17.54 6.81
N VAL A 97 2.26 16.94 6.71
CA VAL A 97 2.56 15.65 7.35
C VAL A 97 2.96 15.82 8.82
N PHE A 98 3.84 16.77 9.14
CA PHE A 98 4.33 16.98 10.50
C PHE A 98 3.44 17.92 11.34
N GLY A 99 2.49 18.63 10.71
CA GLY A 99 1.45 19.37 11.42
C GLY A 99 0.39 18.48 12.07
N ALA A 100 0.40 17.17 11.79
CA ALA A 100 -0.52 16.20 12.37
C ALA A 100 0.02 15.62 13.68
N GLN A 101 -0.84 15.52 14.69
CA GLN A 101 -0.52 14.90 15.99
C GLN A 101 -0.14 13.42 15.81
N PRO A 102 0.84 12.90 16.57
CA PRO A 102 1.23 11.50 16.49
C PRO A 102 0.07 10.59 16.90
N VAL A 103 -0.09 9.48 16.17
CA VAL A 103 -1.06 8.42 16.50
C VAL A 103 -0.26 7.18 16.91
N PRO A 104 -0.66 6.45 17.97
CA PRO A 104 -0.01 5.21 18.38
C PRO A 104 -0.02 4.16 17.27
N GLU A 105 0.79 3.11 17.47
CA GLU A 105 0.80 1.91 16.63
C GLU A 105 -0.61 1.49 16.27
N ARG A 106 -0.87 1.40 14.96
CA ARG A 106 -2.20 1.23 14.41
C ARG A 106 -2.21 0.03 13.50
N ILE A 107 -3.03 -0.95 13.85
CA ILE A 107 -3.40 -2.06 12.95
C ILE A 107 -4.60 -1.57 12.14
N PRO A 108 -4.54 -1.52 10.80
CA PRO A 108 -5.69 -1.13 9.98
C PRO A 108 -6.90 -2.01 10.25
N SER A 109 -8.09 -1.42 10.28
CA SER A 109 -9.32 -2.19 10.46
C SER A 109 -9.68 -2.97 9.19
N PRO A 110 -10.50 -4.04 9.28
CA PRO A 110 -10.98 -4.77 8.10
C PRO A 110 -11.67 -3.89 7.04
N GLN A 111 -12.29 -2.79 7.46
CA GLN A 111 -12.95 -1.85 6.55
C GLN A 111 -11.93 -1.02 5.76
N GLU A 112 -10.85 -0.61 6.39
CA GLU A 112 -9.78 0.15 5.76
C GLU A 112 -8.97 -0.71 4.80
N PHE A 113 -8.68 -1.95 5.20
CA PHE A 113 -8.17 -2.93 4.26
C PHE A 113 -9.09 -3.01 3.04
N ALA A 114 -10.39 -3.25 3.22
CA ALA A 114 -11.32 -3.37 2.10
C ALA A 114 -11.38 -2.10 1.22
N ALA A 115 -11.32 -0.90 1.81
CA ALA A 115 -11.31 0.37 1.10
C ALA A 115 -10.03 0.53 0.27
N ALA A 116 -8.86 0.23 0.85
CA ALA A 116 -7.58 0.21 0.14
C ALA A 116 -7.64 -0.75 -1.05
N LYS A 117 -8.21 -1.96 -0.86
CA LYS A 117 -8.38 -2.95 -1.94
C LYS A 117 -9.19 -2.45 -3.11
N VAL A 118 -10.29 -1.78 -2.82
CA VAL A 118 -11.13 -1.17 -3.85
C VAL A 118 -10.42 -0.02 -4.55
N HIS A 119 -9.70 0.82 -3.81
CA HIS A 119 -8.98 1.96 -4.37
C HIS A 119 -7.86 1.52 -5.33
N ALA A 120 -7.03 0.56 -4.92
CA ALA A 120 -6.00 0.02 -5.81
C ALA A 120 -6.58 -0.66 -7.04
N LEU A 121 -7.71 -1.38 -6.90
CA LEU A 121 -8.41 -1.98 -8.03
C LEU A 121 -8.96 -0.93 -9.00
N ALA A 122 -9.47 0.19 -8.50
CA ALA A 122 -9.96 1.29 -9.32
C ALA A 122 -8.83 1.99 -10.09
N ALA A 123 -7.65 2.11 -9.47
CA ALA A 123 -6.47 2.72 -10.07
C ALA A 123 -5.74 1.80 -11.06
N ALA A 124 -5.89 0.49 -10.93
CA ALA A 124 -5.27 -0.47 -11.85
C ALA A 124 -5.89 -0.43 -13.25
N ALA A 125 -5.07 -0.61 -14.29
CA ALA A 125 -5.55 -0.73 -15.66
C ALA A 125 -6.56 -1.89 -15.79
N PRO A 126 -7.61 -1.77 -16.63
CA PRO A 126 -8.53 -2.87 -16.88
C PRO A 126 -7.75 -4.13 -17.35
N GLY A 127 -8.14 -5.29 -16.84
CA GLY A 127 -7.47 -6.58 -17.10
C GLY A 127 -6.22 -6.84 -16.25
N LYS A 128 -5.71 -5.87 -15.49
CA LYS A 128 -4.59 -6.09 -14.57
C LYS A 128 -5.09 -6.87 -13.34
N TRP A 129 -4.48 -8.03 -13.10
CA TRP A 129 -4.75 -8.87 -11.95
C TRP A 129 -3.98 -8.39 -10.73
N LEU A 130 -4.69 -8.24 -9.60
CA LEU A 130 -4.16 -7.90 -8.29
C LEU A 130 -4.48 -9.02 -7.30
N THR A 131 -3.56 -9.34 -6.40
CA THR A 131 -3.81 -10.28 -5.31
C THR A 131 -4.75 -9.65 -4.29
N TYR A 132 -5.92 -10.24 -4.09
CA TYR A 132 -6.87 -9.82 -3.07
C TYR A 132 -6.52 -10.42 -1.70
N LYS A 133 -6.24 -11.72 -1.66
CA LYS A 133 -5.87 -12.45 -0.43
C LYS A 133 -5.22 -13.78 -0.75
N VAL A 134 -4.20 -14.15 0.02
CA VAL A 134 -3.58 -15.48 -0.01
C VAL A 134 -4.17 -16.37 1.10
N TYR A 135 -4.35 -17.64 0.77
CA TYR A 135 -4.90 -18.68 1.63
C TYR A 135 -3.89 -19.82 1.76
N ASP A 136 -3.78 -20.43 2.94
CA ASP A 136 -2.90 -21.57 3.15
C ASP A 136 -3.23 -22.78 2.27
N ARG A 137 -2.26 -23.70 2.16
CA ARG A 137 -2.31 -24.88 1.28
C ARG A 137 -3.52 -25.78 1.52
N ASP A 138 -4.08 -25.80 2.72
CA ASP A 138 -5.28 -26.58 3.08
C ASP A 138 -6.60 -25.82 2.85
N LYS A 139 -6.53 -24.53 2.47
CA LYS A 139 -7.69 -23.63 2.38
C LYS A 139 -8.19 -23.36 0.95
N ARG A 140 -7.93 -24.26 0.00
CA ARG A 140 -8.39 -24.11 -1.41
C ARG A 140 -9.89 -23.81 -1.54
N LYS A 141 -10.71 -24.48 -0.73
CA LYS A 141 -12.17 -24.30 -0.73
C LYS A 141 -12.55 -22.89 -0.26
N ALA A 142 -11.88 -22.36 0.75
CA ALA A 142 -12.10 -21.00 1.24
C ALA A 142 -11.68 -19.95 0.19
N ALA A 143 -10.54 -20.15 -0.49
CA ALA A 143 -10.11 -19.29 -1.59
C ALA A 143 -11.14 -19.28 -2.73
N SER A 144 -11.68 -20.44 -3.09
CA SER A 144 -12.70 -20.57 -4.14
C SER A 144 -14.02 -19.88 -3.77
N VAL A 145 -14.45 -19.99 -2.51
CA VAL A 145 -15.63 -19.28 -1.98
C VAL A 145 -15.39 -17.78 -2.02
N ALA A 146 -14.22 -17.30 -1.58
CA ALA A 146 -13.89 -15.89 -1.59
C ALA A 146 -13.89 -15.29 -3.01
N ALA A 147 -13.30 -15.97 -3.99
CA ALA A 147 -13.38 -15.57 -5.39
C ALA A 147 -14.85 -15.48 -5.86
N ARG A 148 -15.67 -16.50 -5.57
CA ARG A 148 -17.11 -16.46 -5.89
C ARG A 148 -17.82 -15.28 -5.21
N ASP A 149 -17.56 -15.05 -3.93
CA ASP A 149 -18.21 -13.98 -3.16
C ASP A 149 -17.84 -12.58 -3.68
N LEU A 150 -16.60 -12.41 -4.18
CA LEU A 150 -16.18 -11.22 -4.91
C LEU A 150 -16.98 -11.05 -6.21
N ARG A 151 -17.03 -12.08 -7.07
CA ARG A 151 -17.74 -12.03 -8.36
C ARG A 151 -19.25 -11.83 -8.21
N THR A 152 -19.84 -12.40 -7.16
CA THR A 152 -21.29 -12.33 -6.87
C THR A 152 -21.69 -11.10 -6.06
N GLY A 153 -20.77 -10.20 -5.76
CA GLY A 153 -21.06 -8.94 -5.06
C GLY A 153 -21.46 -9.11 -3.59
N LYS A 154 -21.10 -10.24 -2.95
CA LYS A 154 -21.31 -10.43 -1.50
C LYS A 154 -20.34 -9.62 -0.65
N ILE A 155 -19.17 -9.29 -1.20
CA ILE A 155 -18.23 -8.38 -0.55
C ILE A 155 -18.75 -6.95 -0.71
N ALA A 156 -19.32 -6.41 0.37
CA ALA A 156 -20.02 -5.12 0.34
C ALA A 156 -19.14 -3.97 -0.15
N ALA A 157 -17.85 -3.96 0.18
CA ALA A 157 -16.91 -2.94 -0.30
C ALA A 157 -16.80 -2.93 -1.83
N VAL A 158 -16.63 -4.11 -2.44
CA VAL A 158 -16.58 -4.25 -3.90
C VAL A 158 -17.93 -3.89 -4.52
N ARG A 159 -19.04 -4.40 -3.99
CA ARG A 159 -20.38 -4.07 -4.51
C ARG A 159 -20.68 -2.57 -4.49
N LYS A 160 -20.34 -1.89 -3.39
CA LYS A 160 -20.57 -0.44 -3.22
C LYS A 160 -19.65 0.40 -4.12
N SER A 161 -18.52 -0.15 -4.56
CA SER A 161 -17.59 0.56 -5.44
C SER A 161 -18.13 0.81 -6.85
N GLY A 162 -19.11 0.02 -7.30
CA GLY A 162 -19.62 0.07 -8.67
C GLY A 162 -18.66 -0.49 -9.73
N LEU A 163 -17.48 -1.00 -9.34
CA LEU A 163 -16.52 -1.58 -10.27
C LEU A 163 -17.04 -2.91 -10.84
N HIS A 164 -16.88 -3.08 -12.16
CA HIS A 164 -17.03 -4.39 -12.80
C HIS A 164 -15.72 -5.17 -12.63
N ILE A 165 -15.82 -6.33 -12.00
CA ILE A 165 -14.65 -7.13 -11.65
C ILE A 165 -14.80 -8.58 -12.08
N ASP A 166 -13.67 -9.21 -12.36
CA ASP A 166 -13.54 -10.66 -12.35
C ASP A 166 -12.63 -11.09 -11.20
N SER A 167 -12.71 -12.37 -10.86
CA SER A 167 -11.89 -12.98 -9.81
C SER A 167 -11.50 -14.40 -10.18
N ARG A 168 -10.30 -14.82 -9.76
CA ARG A 168 -9.80 -16.18 -9.97
C ARG A 168 -8.98 -16.66 -8.78
N VAL A 169 -8.70 -17.95 -8.75
CA VAL A 169 -7.77 -18.55 -7.79
C VAL A 169 -6.57 -19.08 -8.55
N THR A 170 -5.38 -18.62 -8.19
CA THR A 170 -4.09 -19.08 -8.71
C THR A 170 -3.31 -19.78 -7.60
N SER A 171 -2.39 -20.67 -7.98
CA SER A 171 -1.45 -21.29 -7.01
C SER A 171 -0.18 -20.44 -6.97
N THR A 172 0.31 -20.16 -5.76
CA THR A 172 1.58 -19.47 -5.55
C THR A 172 2.76 -20.45 -5.65
N VAL A 173 3.98 -19.94 -5.77
CA VAL A 173 5.22 -20.75 -5.90
C VAL A 173 5.41 -21.68 -4.69
N ASP A 174 5.00 -21.23 -3.50
CA ASP A 174 5.04 -22.00 -2.26
C ASP A 174 3.78 -22.87 -2.04
N GLY A 175 2.93 -23.07 -3.04
CA GLY A 175 1.78 -23.97 -3.00
C GLY A 175 0.55 -23.47 -2.23
N ARG A 176 0.55 -22.21 -1.78
CA ARG A 176 -0.64 -21.51 -1.26
C ARG A 176 -1.59 -21.12 -2.41
N PHE A 177 -2.76 -20.59 -2.07
CA PHE A 177 -3.77 -20.15 -3.04
C PHE A 177 -3.99 -18.64 -2.97
N ALA A 178 -3.67 -17.93 -4.05
CA ALA A 178 -3.97 -16.51 -4.20
C ALA A 178 -5.35 -16.34 -4.84
N VAL A 179 -6.23 -15.57 -4.19
CA VAL A 179 -7.42 -15.03 -4.82
C VAL A 179 -7.02 -13.73 -5.50
N GLU A 180 -7.16 -13.68 -6.81
CA GLU A 180 -6.83 -12.51 -7.62
C GLU A 180 -8.11 -11.86 -8.12
N ILE A 181 -8.07 -10.54 -8.28
CA ILE A 181 -9.16 -9.72 -8.83
C ILE A 181 -8.64 -8.79 -9.91
N ALA A 182 -9.46 -8.52 -10.92
CA ALA A 182 -9.16 -7.56 -11.97
C ALA A 182 -10.40 -6.75 -12.31
N ARG A 183 -10.22 -5.45 -12.58
CA ARG A 183 -11.26 -4.62 -13.17
C ARG A 183 -11.44 -5.01 -14.63
N THR A 184 -12.68 -5.15 -15.11
CA THR A 184 -12.95 -5.58 -16.48
C THR A 184 -13.26 -4.44 -17.45
N ALA A 185 -13.63 -3.25 -16.94
CA ALA A 185 -13.91 -2.04 -17.71
C ALA A 185 -13.41 -0.80 -16.96
#